data_AF-R4ULE0-F1
#
_entry.id   AF-R4ULE0-F1
#
_cell.length_a   1.000
_cell.length_b   1.000
_cell.length_c   1.000
_cell.angle_alpha   90.00
_cell.angle_beta   90.00
_cell.angle_gamma   90.00
#
_symmetry.space_group_name_H-M   'P 1'
#
loop_
_entity.id
_entity.type
_entity.pdbx_description
1 polymer ?
#
loop_
_entity_poly.entity_id
_entity_poly.type
_entity_poly.pdbx_seq_one_letter_code
_entity_poly.pdbx_strand_id
1 'polypeptide(L)'
;MKRSENNMGFLLNILADVPDFSGTTKLVVTLLNAILTPISIIAGAICVLYIVKHALKIKKFADDPEQRNIQIFAIVWCVVGLALCIFAPIFVNTILPELMNGAGGYQPPNS
;
A
#
# COMPACT_ATOMS: atom_id res chain seq x y z
N MET A 1 -19.41 33.99 25.32
CA MET A 1 -19.17 32.91 24.35
C MET A 1 -19.56 33.38 22.94
N LYS A 2 -18.71 34.17 22.24
CA LYS A 2 -18.99 34.67 20.87
C LYS A 2 -17.77 34.72 19.94
N ARG A 3 -16.58 34.32 20.43
CA ARG A 3 -15.30 34.40 19.69
C ARG A 3 -14.87 33.07 19.08
N SER A 4 -15.48 31.96 19.51
CA SER A 4 -15.12 30.60 19.06
C SER A 4 -15.80 30.21 17.74
N GLU A 5 -16.97 30.77 17.42
CA GLU A 5 -17.71 30.44 16.19
C GLU A 5 -17.08 31.06 14.94
N ASN A 6 -16.57 32.29 15.04
CA ASN A 6 -15.93 32.99 13.91
C ASN A 6 -14.62 32.32 13.46
N ASN A 7 -13.88 31.67 14.36
CA ASN A 7 -12.64 30.97 14.02
C ASN A 7 -12.89 29.62 13.33
N MET A 8 -13.97 28.91 13.68
CA MET A 8 -14.38 27.69 12.96
C MET A 8 -14.82 28.01 11.54
N GLY A 9 -15.59 29.09 11.33
CA GLY A 9 -15.99 29.53 9.99
C GLY A 9 -14.81 29.93 9.09
N PHE A 10 -13.77 30.54 9.67
CA PHE A 10 -12.54 30.88 8.94
C PHE A 10 -11.71 29.65 8.56
N LEU A 11 -11.56 28.68 9.48
CA LEU A 11 -10.90 27.41 9.19
C LEU A 11 -11.64 26.61 8.12
N LEU A 12 -12.97 26.58 8.19
CA LEU A 12 -13.83 25.91 7.20
C LEU A 12 -13.73 26.57 5.81
N ASN A 13 -13.63 27.91 5.74
CA ASN A 13 -13.41 28.62 4.49
C ASN A 13 -12.02 28.37 3.89
N ILE A 14 -10.97 28.27 4.71
CA ILE A 14 -9.63 27.90 4.24
C ILE A 14 -9.61 26.44 3.73
N LEU A 15 -10.34 25.54 4.40
CA LEU A 15 -10.50 24.15 3.99
C LEU A 15 -11.33 23.98 2.71
N ALA A 16 -12.28 24.90 2.46
CA ALA A 16 -13.10 24.91 1.24
C ALA A 16 -12.35 25.49 0.02
N ASP A 17 -11.29 26.27 0.24
CA ASP A 17 -10.45 26.87 -0.80
C ASP A 17 -9.23 25.99 -1.16
N VAL A 18 -9.26 24.73 -0.73
CA VAL A 18 -8.23 23.75 -1.06
C VAL A 18 -8.36 23.38 -2.54
N PRO A 19 -7.30 23.56 -3.35
CA PRO A 19 -7.38 23.41 -4.80
C PRO A 19 -7.80 21.99 -5.18
N ASP A 20 -8.68 21.91 -6.16
CA ASP A 20 -9.25 20.67 -6.69
C ASP A 20 -8.15 19.69 -7.13
N PHE A 21 -7.86 18.71 -6.27
CA PHE A 21 -6.75 17.77 -6.42
C PHE A 21 -7.05 16.64 -7.42
N SER A 22 -8.16 16.66 -8.15
CA SER A 22 -8.58 15.54 -9.00
C SER A 22 -7.58 15.19 -10.11
N GLY A 23 -6.93 16.19 -10.71
CA GLY A 23 -5.84 16.01 -11.69
C GLY A 23 -4.55 15.50 -11.05
N THR A 24 -4.18 16.07 -9.89
CA THR A 24 -2.99 15.71 -9.13
C THR A 24 -3.10 14.29 -8.56
N THR A 25 -4.29 13.85 -8.17
CA THR A 25 -4.59 12.53 -7.63
C THR A 25 -4.38 11.43 -8.68
N LYS A 26 -4.90 11.63 -9.89
CA LYS A 26 -4.65 10.71 -11.01
C LYS A 26 -3.16 10.65 -11.35
N LEU A 27 -2.47 11.79 -11.30
CA LEU A 27 -1.03 11.86 -11.56
C LEU A 27 -0.23 11.12 -10.48
N VAL A 28 -0.58 11.29 -9.19
CA VAL A 28 0.03 10.60 -8.04
C VAL A 28 -0.20 9.09 -8.10
N VAL A 29 -1.42 8.64 -8.38
CA VAL A 29 -1.74 7.20 -8.53
C VAL A 29 -0.98 6.60 -9.72
N THR A 30 -0.88 7.33 -10.84
CA THR A 30 -0.13 6.88 -12.03
C THR A 30 1.38 6.79 -11.73
N LEU A 31 1.95 7.78 -11.03
CA LEU A 31 3.36 7.75 -10.62
C LEU A 31 3.66 6.63 -9.62
N LEU A 32 2.78 6.45 -8.62
CA LEU A 32 2.89 5.37 -7.65
C LEU A 32 2.83 4.01 -8.33
N ASN A 33 1.90 3.79 -9.24
CA ASN A 33 1.83 2.55 -10.02
C ASN A 33 3.07 2.35 -10.90
N ALA A 34 3.58 3.40 -11.54
CA ALA A 34 4.76 3.31 -12.40
C ALA A 34 6.01 2.87 -11.63
N ILE A 35 6.11 3.19 -10.34
CA ILE A 35 7.24 2.82 -9.48
C ILE A 35 6.98 1.49 -8.76
N LEU A 36 5.79 1.31 -8.17
CA LEU A 36 5.45 0.14 -7.37
C LEU A 36 5.30 -1.13 -8.20
N THR A 37 4.82 -1.03 -9.45
CA THR A 37 4.64 -2.19 -10.33
C THR A 37 5.97 -2.87 -10.68
N PRO A 38 7.00 -2.19 -11.20
CA PRO A 38 8.29 -2.84 -11.49
C PRO A 38 8.99 -3.33 -10.22
N ILE A 39 8.91 -2.59 -9.11
CA ILE A 39 9.48 -3.04 -7.82
C ILE A 39 8.80 -4.33 -7.35
N SER A 40 7.46 -4.40 -7.42
CA SER A 40 6.67 -5.59 -7.06
C SER A 40 7.04 -6.81 -7.92
N ILE A 41 7.21 -6.62 -9.23
CA ILE A 41 7.61 -7.71 -10.15
C ILE A 41 9.00 -8.24 -9.80
N ILE A 42 9.97 -7.34 -9.59
CA ILE A 42 11.35 -7.71 -9.24
C ILE A 42 11.38 -8.40 -7.86
N ALA A 43 10.70 -7.84 -6.86
CA ALA A 43 10.61 -8.41 -5.52
C ALA A 43 9.94 -9.78 -5.53
N GLY A 44 8.87 -9.95 -6.30
CA GLY A 44 8.19 -11.24 -6.50
C GLY A 44 9.12 -12.29 -7.13
N ALA A 45 9.86 -11.92 -8.18
CA ALA A 45 10.83 -12.82 -8.81
C ALA A 45 11.94 -13.25 -7.84
N ILE A 46 12.47 -12.32 -7.03
CA ILE A 46 13.46 -12.62 -5.99
C ILE A 46 12.89 -13.58 -4.94
N CYS A 47 11.65 -13.35 -4.48
CA CYS A 47 10.98 -14.23 -3.53
C CYS A 47 10.85 -15.66 -4.07
N VAL A 48 10.46 -15.84 -5.34
CA VAL A 48 10.38 -17.16 -5.97
C VAL A 48 11.75 -17.85 -6.00
N LEU A 49 12.81 -17.14 -6.39
CA LEU A 49 14.18 -17.69 -6.39
C LEU A 49 14.63 -18.11 -4.98
N TYR A 50 14.30 -17.31 -3.96
CA TYR A 50 14.58 -17.64 -2.57
C TYR A 50 13.82 -18.88 -2.11
N ILE A 51 12.53 -18.99 -2.43
CA ILE A 51 11.71 -20.16 -2.09
C ILE A 51 12.34 -21.43 -2.68
N VAL A 52 12.70 -21.41 -3.97
CA VAL A 52 13.36 -22.56 -4.62
C VAL A 52 14.68 -22.90 -3.94
N LYS A 53 15.53 -21.90 -3.67
CA LYS A 53 16.82 -22.09 -3.00
C LYS A 53 16.68 -22.70 -1.59
N HIS A 54 15.73 -22.20 -0.80
CA HIS A 54 15.50 -22.69 0.56
C HIS A 54 14.81 -24.07 0.56
N ALA A 55 13.91 -24.35 -0.38
CA ALA A 55 13.27 -25.66 -0.55
C ALA A 55 14.30 -26.77 -0.87
N LEU A 56 15.28 -26.47 -1.73
CA LEU A 56 16.38 -27.40 -2.01
C LEU A 56 17.26 -27.65 -0.77
N LYS A 57 17.45 -26.64 0.08
CA LYS A 57 18.21 -26.77 1.34
C LYS A 57 17.46 -27.58 2.39
N ILE A 58 16.13 -27.52 2.45
CA ILE A 58 15.34 -28.34 3.38
C ILE A 58 15.62 -29.84 3.19
N LYS A 59 15.74 -30.31 1.93
CA LYS A 59 16.13 -31.68 1.64
C LYS A 59 17.55 -32.01 2.11
N LYS A 60 18.47 -31.04 2.06
CA LYS A 60 19.87 -31.21 2.46
C LYS A 60 20.06 -31.23 3.99
N PHE A 61 19.21 -30.51 4.72
CA PHE A 61 19.22 -30.45 6.19
C PHE A 61 18.10 -31.31 6.80
N ALA A 62 17.72 -32.41 6.15
CA ALA A 62 16.64 -33.27 6.64
C ALA A 62 16.92 -33.81 8.07
N ASP A 63 18.20 -34.05 8.37
CA ASP A 63 18.70 -34.60 9.63
C ASP A 63 18.98 -33.55 10.72
N ASP A 64 18.99 -32.25 10.36
CA ASP A 64 19.16 -31.15 11.31
C ASP A 64 17.84 -30.36 11.43
N PRO A 65 17.00 -30.66 12.44
CA PRO A 65 15.67 -30.07 12.56
C PRO A 65 15.71 -28.55 12.83
N GLU A 66 16.76 -28.02 13.45
CA GLU A 66 16.89 -26.60 13.74
C GLU A 66 17.16 -25.83 12.45
N GLN A 67 18.13 -26.27 11.65
CA GLN A 67 18.41 -25.64 10.36
C GLN A 67 17.24 -25.78 9.38
N ARG A 68 16.53 -26.91 9.40
CA ARG A 68 15.33 -27.13 8.60
C ARG A 68 14.22 -26.13 8.93
N ASN A 69 13.95 -25.89 10.21
CA ASN A 69 12.94 -24.91 10.64
C ASN A 69 13.28 -23.49 10.21
N ILE A 70 14.56 -23.09 10.25
CA ILE A 70 15.01 -21.79 9.76
C ILE A 70 14.74 -21.65 8.25
N GLN A 71 15.00 -22.69 7.45
CA GLN A 71 14.71 -22.65 6.01
C GLN A 71 13.20 -22.56 5.73
N ILE A 72 12.38 -23.30 6.48
CA ILE A 72 10.91 -23.27 6.35
C ILE A 72 10.39 -21.87 6.71
N PHE A 73 10.87 -21.29 7.81
CA PHE A 73 10.49 -19.93 8.22
C PHE A 73 10.82 -18.89 7.14
N ALA A 74 11.99 -19.00 6.50
CA ALA A 74 12.38 -18.13 5.39
C ALA A 74 11.42 -18.25 4.19
N ILE A 75 10.97 -19.47 3.85
CA ILE A 75 9.98 -19.70 2.78
C ILE A 75 8.64 -19.06 3.14
N VAL A 76 8.15 -19.26 4.36
CA VAL A 76 6.89 -18.68 4.83
C VAL A 76 6.93 -17.15 4.72
N TRP A 77 8.04 -16.51 5.10
CA TRP A 77 8.20 -15.07 4.98
C TRP A 77 8.19 -14.59 3.52
N CYS A 78 8.81 -15.33 2.60
CA CYS A 78 8.74 -15.04 1.17
C CYS A 78 7.32 -15.18 0.59
N VAL A 79 6.52 -16.14 1.06
CA VAL A 79 5.12 -16.31 0.63
C VAL A 79 4.27 -15.12 1.12
N VAL A 80 4.46 -14.67 2.36
CA VAL A 80 3.80 -13.46 2.89
C VAL A 80 4.22 -12.22 2.09
N GLY A 81 5.51 -12.07 1.78
CA GLY A 81 6.03 -10.98 0.95
C GLY A 81 5.43 -10.97 -0.46
N LEU A 82 5.27 -12.14 -1.08
CA LEU A 82 4.59 -12.29 -2.38
C LEU A 82 3.12 -11.85 -2.32
N ALA A 83 2.40 -12.20 -1.26
CA ALA A 83 1.03 -11.74 -1.07
C ALA A 83 0.94 -10.21 -0.96
N LEU A 84 1.89 -9.58 -0.25
CA LEU A 84 1.96 -8.11 -0.16
C LEU A 84 2.30 -7.46 -1.52
N CYS A 85 3.15 -8.08 -2.33
CA CYS A 85 3.48 -7.60 -3.68
C CYS A 85 2.26 -7.60 -4.61
N ILE A 86 1.33 -8.55 -4.43
CA ILE A 86 0.05 -8.61 -5.17
C ILE A 86 -0.97 -7.63 -4.60
N PHE A 87 -1.01 -7.49 -3.27
CA PHE A 87 -1.99 -6.64 -2.59
C PHE A 87 -1.69 -5.14 -2.76
N ALA A 88 -0.43 -4.72 -2.79
CA ALA A 88 -0.06 -3.31 -2.88
C ALA A 88 -0.57 -2.60 -4.16
N PRO A 89 -0.46 -3.19 -5.37
CA PRO A 89 -1.07 -2.63 -6.58
C PRO A 89 -2.60 -2.57 -6.49
N ILE A 90 -3.25 -3.58 -5.91
CA ILE A 90 -4.70 -3.59 -5.72
C ILE A 90 -5.10 -2.43 -4.82
N PHE A 91 -4.43 -2.28 -3.67
CA PHE A 91 -4.64 -1.16 -2.74
C PHE A 91 -4.50 0.20 -3.42
N VAL A 92 -3.45 0.42 -4.22
CA VAL A 92 -3.21 1.70 -4.92
C VAL A 92 -4.24 1.97 -6.02
N ASN A 93 -4.79 0.93 -6.65
CA ASN A 93 -5.76 1.09 -7.74
C ASN A 93 -7.22 1.14 -7.28
N THR A 94 -7.56 0.53 -6.15
CA THR A 94 -8.95 0.44 -5.68
C THR A 94 -9.19 1.27 -4.43
N ILE A 95 -8.36 1.09 -3.40
CA ILE A 95 -8.59 1.69 -2.08
C ILE A 95 -8.06 3.13 -2.01
N LEU A 96 -6.87 3.40 -2.56
CA LEU A 96 -6.28 4.73 -2.52
C LEU A 96 -7.15 5.79 -3.24
N PRO A 97 -7.73 5.52 -4.42
CA PRO A 97 -8.64 6.47 -5.06
C PRO A 97 -9.95 6.64 -4.28
N GLU A 98 -10.49 5.58 -3.66
CA GLU A 98 -11.68 5.69 -2.80
C GLU A 98 -11.42 6.54 -1.55
N LEU A 99 -10.24 6.42 -0.93
CA LEU A 99 -9.85 7.26 0.21
C LEU A 99 -9.64 8.71 -0.20
N MET A 100 -9.03 8.95 -1.36
CA MET A 100 -8.79 10.29 -1.88
C MET A 100 -10.09 10.97 -2.38
N ASN A 101 -11.00 10.21 -2.99
CA ASN A 101 -12.30 10.71 -3.45
C ASN A 101 -13.33 10.78 -2.30
N GLY A 102 -13.23 9.89 -1.31
CA GLY A 102 -14.07 9.88 -0.10
C GLY A 102 -13.73 11.01 0.87
N ALA A 103 -12.49 11.51 0.81
CA ALA A 103 -12.10 12.76 1.49
C ALA A 103 -12.60 14.03 0.77
N GLY A 104 -13.13 13.92 -0.46
CA GLY A 104 -13.63 15.04 -1.28
C GLY A 104 -15.15 15.27 -1.21
N GLY A 105 -15.86 14.56 -0.34
CA GLY A 105 -17.32 14.57 -0.28
C GLY A 105 -17.92 15.34 0.90
N TYR A 106 -17.40 16.52 1.26
CA TYR A 106 -18.26 17.46 2.01
C TYR A 106 -19.17 18.14 0.99
N GLN A 107 -20.33 17.54 0.76
CA GLN A 107 -21.42 18.22 0.07
C GLN A 107 -21.95 19.26 1.08
N PRO A 108 -21.67 20.58 0.92
CA PRO A 108 -22.34 21.56 1.76
C PRO A 108 -23.84 21.37 1.57
N PRO A 109 -24.65 21.43 2.64
CA PRO A 109 -26.08 21.18 2.56
C PRO A 109 -26.65 22.08 1.46
N ASN A 110 -27.27 21.46 0.46
CA ASN A 110 -27.93 22.14 -0.64
C ASN A 110 -28.75 23.31 -0.07
N SER A 111 -28.51 24.50 -0.62
CA SER A 111 -29.37 25.66 -0.41
C SER A 111 -30.68 25.47 -1.17
#